data_AF-A0A7C1VGM2-F1
#
_entry.id   AF-A0A7C1VGM2-F1
#
_cell.length_a   1.000
_cell.length_b   1.000
_cell.length_c   1.000
_cell.angle_alpha   90.00
_cell.angle_beta   90.00
_cell.angle_gamma   90.00
#
_symmetry.space_group_name_H-M   'P 1'
#
loop_
_entity.id
_entity.type
_entity.pdbx_description
1 polymer ?
#
loop_
_entity_poly.entity_id
_entity_poly.type
_entity_poly.pdbx_seq_one_letter_code
_entity_poly.pdbx_strand_id
1 'polypeptide(L)'
;MALLCISGYKQIVKLLILCPIPVEYNACRQVMGLRDIQPIAGCRSGRTNIGNNEILAVQSGPGKSRVTSATVAAIYEFEPDLILDSGACAGIEPGILIGEVILSGDCFEYDLWGRGIPRKRIPR
;
A
#
# COMPACT_ATOMS: atom_id res chain seq x y z
N MET A 1 -9.61 -11.59 -38.83
CA MET A 1 -8.20 -11.59 -39.31
C MET A 1 -7.58 -10.32 -38.75
N ALA A 2 -6.74 -10.31 -37.70
CA ALA A 2 -5.90 -11.34 -37.12
C ALA A 2 -6.40 -11.88 -35.77
N LEU A 3 -6.45 -13.21 -35.70
CA LEU A 3 -6.43 -13.99 -34.48
C LEU A 3 -4.96 -14.01 -34.05
N LEU A 4 -4.55 -13.22 -33.05
CA LEU A 4 -3.26 -13.42 -32.41
C LEU A 4 -3.48 -14.32 -31.20
N CYS A 5 -3.17 -15.60 -31.40
CA CYS A 5 -2.96 -16.57 -30.35
C CYS A 5 -1.90 -16.03 -29.38
N ILE A 6 -2.31 -15.61 -28.17
CA ILE A 6 -1.39 -15.47 -27.03
C ILE A 6 -1.89 -16.39 -25.91
N SER A 7 -1.89 -17.68 -26.21
CA SER A 7 -1.75 -18.70 -25.18
C SER A 7 -0.31 -18.64 -24.68
N GLY A 8 0.01 -17.92 -23.59
CA GLY A 8 1.41 -17.94 -23.10
C GLY A 8 1.88 -17.11 -21.89
N TYR A 9 1.25 -16.02 -21.46
CA TYR A 9 1.82 -15.20 -20.36
C TYR A 9 1.00 -15.34 -19.07
N LYS A 10 1.41 -16.27 -18.21
CA LYS A 10 1.03 -16.23 -16.79
C LYS A 10 1.87 -15.14 -16.13
N GLN A 11 1.39 -13.90 -16.16
CA GLN A 11 2.15 -12.76 -15.64
C GLN A 11 2.38 -12.92 -14.14
N ILE A 12 3.65 -12.91 -13.75
CA ILE A 12 4.08 -12.79 -12.36
C ILE A 12 3.76 -11.36 -11.95
N VAL A 13 2.94 -11.20 -10.91
CA VAL A 13 2.67 -9.88 -10.33
C VAL A 13 3.53 -9.73 -9.08
N LYS A 14 4.32 -8.66 -9.04
CA LYS A 14 5.02 -8.19 -7.86
C LYS A 14 4.16 -7.16 -7.13
N LEU A 15 3.65 -7.55 -5.97
CA LEU A 15 2.77 -6.74 -5.15
C LEU A 15 3.52 -6.16 -3.95
N LEU A 16 3.57 -4.84 -3.85
CA LEU A 16 4.02 -4.14 -2.65
C LEU A 16 2.82 -3.75 -1.78
N ILE A 17 2.83 -4.13 -0.51
CA ILE A 17 1.80 -3.75 0.47
C ILE A 17 2.43 -2.83 1.52
N LEU A 18 1.89 -1.62 1.67
CA LEU A 18 2.29 -0.69 2.72
C LEU A 18 1.38 -0.87 3.93
N CYS A 19 1.98 -0.95 5.12
CA CYS A 19 1.28 -1.10 6.39
C CYS A 19 1.83 -0.08 7.40
N PRO A 20 1.19 1.08 7.57
CA PRO A 20 1.69 2.13 8.45
C PRO A 20 1.92 1.70 9.91
N ILE A 21 1.02 0.93 10.52
CA ILE A 21 1.11 0.59 11.95
C ILE A 21 1.32 -0.92 12.21
N PRO A 22 1.90 -1.31 13.36
CA PRO A 22 2.24 -2.72 13.63
C PRO A 22 1.07 -3.70 13.54
N VAL A 23 -0.13 -3.30 13.94
CA VAL A 23 -1.31 -4.17 13.88
C VAL A 23 -1.69 -4.52 12.43
N GLU A 24 -1.59 -3.56 11.51
CA GLU A 24 -1.85 -3.76 10.08
C GLU A 24 -0.80 -4.71 9.48
N TYR A 25 0.48 -4.46 9.75
CA TYR A 25 1.56 -5.32 9.27
C TYR A 25 1.47 -6.73 9.83
N ASN A 26 1.21 -6.90 11.13
CA ASN A 26 1.12 -8.21 11.75
C ASN A 26 -0.07 -9.02 11.20
N ALA A 27 -1.21 -8.38 10.96
CA ALA A 27 -2.35 -9.02 10.31
C ALA A 27 -2.02 -9.44 8.87
N CYS A 28 -1.44 -8.52 8.08
CA CYS A 28 -0.99 -8.82 6.71
C CYS A 28 0.00 -10.00 6.68
N ARG A 29 1.01 -9.96 7.55
CA ARG A 29 2.01 -11.02 7.70
C ARG A 29 1.39 -12.36 8.02
N GLN A 30 0.44 -12.41 8.95
CA GLN A 30 -0.21 -13.65 9.35
C GLN A 30 -1.09 -14.21 8.23
N VAL A 31 -1.94 -13.37 7.62
CA VAL A 31 -2.87 -13.79 6.57
C VAL A 31 -2.15 -14.23 5.30
N MET A 32 -1.10 -13.51 4.91
CA MET A 32 -0.34 -13.82 3.69
C MET A 32 0.80 -14.83 3.93
N GLY A 33 1.13 -15.15 5.18
CA GLY A 33 2.25 -16.03 5.51
C GLY A 33 3.62 -15.40 5.18
N LEU A 34 3.80 -14.11 5.46
CA LEU A 34 5.06 -13.41 5.17
C LEU A 34 6.19 -13.86 6.09
N ARG A 35 7.37 -14.06 5.51
CA ARG A 35 8.61 -14.31 6.25
C ARG A 35 9.33 -12.98 6.41
N ASP A 36 9.79 -12.67 7.63
CA ASP A 36 10.55 -11.45 7.87
C ASP A 36 11.86 -11.49 7.06
N ILE A 37 12.24 -10.36 6.48
CA ILE A 37 13.47 -10.17 5.70
C ILE A 37 14.31 -9.05 6.32
N GLN A 38 15.44 -8.71 5.69
CA GLN A 38 16.21 -7.54 6.11
C GLN A 38 15.35 -6.26 5.99
N PRO A 39 15.44 -5.33 6.95
CA PRO A 39 14.67 -4.11 6.92
C PRO A 39 14.95 -3.25 5.68
N ILE A 40 13.89 -2.79 5.01
CA ILE A 40 14.00 -1.87 3.86
C ILE A 40 13.95 -0.44 4.39
N ALA A 41 15.01 0.34 4.19
CA ALA A 41 15.15 1.69 4.76
C ALA A 41 14.87 1.75 6.28
N GLY A 42 15.29 0.71 7.02
CA GLY A 42 15.04 0.60 8.47
C GLY A 42 13.60 0.24 8.84
N CYS A 43 12.73 -0.01 7.87
CA CYS A 43 11.36 -0.46 8.09
C CYS A 43 11.32 -1.99 8.16
N ARG A 44 10.55 -2.54 9.11
CA ARG A 44 10.34 -3.99 9.17
C ARG A 44 9.63 -4.46 7.91
N SER A 45 10.17 -5.49 7.27
CA SER A 45 9.67 -5.97 5.98
C SER A 45 9.52 -7.48 5.98
N GLY A 46 8.59 -7.97 5.17
CA GLY A 46 8.34 -9.40 5.01
C GLY A 46 7.97 -9.74 3.57
N ARG A 47 8.36 -10.92 3.12
CA ARG A 47 8.15 -11.39 1.75
C ARG A 47 7.55 -12.79 1.72
N THR A 48 6.75 -13.08 0.71
CA THR A 48 6.27 -14.43 0.38
C THR A 48 5.98 -14.54 -1.11
N ASN A 49 5.74 -15.76 -1.57
CA ASN A 49 5.19 -16.03 -2.89
C ASN A 49 3.82 -16.69 -2.73
N ILE A 50 2.80 -16.18 -3.42
CA ILE A 50 1.47 -16.78 -3.49
C ILE A 50 1.21 -17.18 -4.94
N GLY A 51 1.25 -18.49 -5.20
CA GLY A 51 1.23 -19.01 -6.56
C GLY A 51 2.45 -18.52 -7.34
N ASN A 52 2.22 -17.77 -8.42
CA ASN A 52 3.27 -17.16 -9.23
C ASN A 52 3.56 -15.70 -8.84
N ASN A 53 2.84 -15.14 -7.86
CA ASN A 53 2.97 -13.73 -7.50
C ASN A 53 3.95 -13.57 -6.34
N GLU A 54 4.72 -12.50 -6.38
CA GLU A 54 5.65 -12.15 -5.32
C GLU A 54 5.04 -11.02 -4.50
N ILE A 55 5.04 -11.15 -3.18
CA ILE A 55 4.45 -10.15 -2.29
C ILE A 55 5.52 -9.68 -1.32
N LEU A 56 5.73 -8.37 -1.28
CA LEU A 56 6.53 -7.67 -0.27
C LEU A 56 5.59 -6.80 0.56
N ALA A 57 5.64 -6.89 1.88
CA ALA A 57 4.99 -5.93 2.76
C ALA A 57 6.02 -5.16 3.59
N VAL A 58 5.76 -3.87 3.80
CA VAL A 58 6.64 -2.97 4.55
C VAL A 58 5.85 -2.28 5.65
N GLN A 59 6.31 -2.41 6.89
CA GLN A 59 5.81 -1.65 8.02
C GLN A 59 6.43 -0.24 8.03
N SER A 60 5.85 0.70 7.29
CA SER A 60 6.46 2.00 7.04
C SER A 60 6.53 2.90 8.27
N GLY A 61 5.58 2.77 9.20
CA GLY A 61 5.32 3.79 10.22
C GLY A 61 4.37 4.89 9.72
N PRO A 62 3.70 5.63 10.62
CA PRO A 62 2.77 6.68 10.26
C PRO A 62 3.46 7.96 9.77
N GLY A 63 2.74 8.74 8.96
CA GLY A 63 3.11 10.07 8.51
C GLY A 63 3.69 10.12 7.08
N LYS A 64 3.31 11.16 6.34
CA LYS A 64 3.58 11.29 4.89
C LYS A 64 5.05 11.06 4.53
N SER A 65 5.96 11.81 5.14
CA SER A 65 7.40 11.72 4.84
C SER A 65 7.97 10.33 5.11
N ARG A 66 7.51 9.65 6.18
CA ARG A 66 8.01 8.33 6.55
C ARG A 66 7.50 7.26 5.57
N VAL A 67 6.22 7.29 5.24
CA VAL A 67 5.61 6.38 4.25
C VAL A 67 6.26 6.59 2.88
N THR A 68 6.46 7.85 2.45
CA THR A 68 7.12 8.16 1.18
C THR A 68 8.53 7.57 1.11
N SER A 69 9.37 7.78 2.12
CA SER A 69 10.73 7.23 2.14
C SER A 69 10.75 5.70 2.06
N ALA A 70 9.88 5.03 2.84
CA ALA A 70 9.76 3.57 2.81
C ALA A 70 9.28 3.07 1.44
N THR A 71 8.31 3.76 0.84
CA THR A 71 7.72 3.41 -0.47
C THR A 71 8.76 3.54 -1.58
N VAL A 72 9.50 4.65 -1.63
CA VAL A 72 10.54 4.87 -2.65
C VAL A 72 11.64 3.82 -2.52
N ALA A 73 12.08 3.51 -1.30
CA ALA A 73 13.09 2.47 -1.09
C ALA A 73 12.59 1.08 -1.51
N ALA A 74 11.36 0.73 -1.17
CA ALA A 74 10.74 -0.53 -1.56
C ALA A 74 10.54 -0.64 -3.07
N ILE A 75 10.15 0.44 -3.75
CA ILE A 75 10.04 0.48 -5.22
C ILE A 75 11.40 0.20 -5.86
N TYR A 76 12.46 0.85 -5.37
CA TYR A 76 13.80 0.69 -5.91
C TYR A 76 14.35 -0.74 -5.72
N GLU A 77 14.05 -1.38 -4.58
CA GLU A 77 14.54 -2.72 -4.28
C GLU A 77 13.71 -3.83 -4.94
N PHE A 78 12.39 -3.63 -5.06
CA PHE A 78 11.45 -4.70 -5.40
C PHE A 78 10.86 -4.57 -6.82
N GLU A 79 10.82 -3.36 -7.36
CA GLU A 79 10.20 -3.05 -8.66
C GLU A 79 8.77 -3.61 -8.77
N PRO A 80 7.83 -3.18 -7.89
CA PRO A 80 6.48 -3.72 -7.89
C PRO A 80 5.68 -3.31 -9.13
N ASP A 81 4.82 -4.22 -9.60
CA ASP A 81 3.82 -3.93 -10.63
C ASP A 81 2.60 -3.22 -10.04
N LEU A 82 2.33 -3.45 -8.74
CA LEU A 82 1.21 -2.86 -8.02
C LEU A 82 1.59 -2.54 -6.58
N ILE A 83 1.12 -1.38 -6.09
CA ILE A 83 1.27 -0.95 -4.71
C ILE A 83 -0.13 -0.87 -4.08
N LEU A 84 -0.30 -1.50 -2.91
CA LEU A 84 -1.49 -1.39 -2.08
C LEU A 84 -1.15 -0.65 -0.79
N ASP A 85 -1.77 0.50 -0.58
CA ASP A 85 -1.77 1.17 0.73
C ASP A 85 -2.94 0.62 1.54
N SER A 86 -2.62 -0.08 2.63
CA SER A 86 -3.61 -0.71 3.50
C SER A 86 -3.53 -0.10 4.88
N GLY A 87 -4.67 0.37 5.38
CA GLY A 87 -4.78 0.82 6.75
C GLY A 87 -6.21 1.13 7.18
N ALA A 88 -6.36 1.50 8.43
CA ALA A 88 -7.63 1.98 8.95
C ALA A 88 -7.80 3.49 8.68
N CYS A 89 -9.02 3.92 8.35
CA CYS A 89 -9.38 5.33 8.19
C CYS A 89 -10.64 5.67 8.99
N ALA A 90 -10.83 6.97 9.24
CA ALA A 90 -12.06 7.49 9.84
C ALA A 90 -13.03 7.89 8.73
N GLY A 91 -14.29 7.46 8.86
CA GLY A 91 -15.37 7.88 7.95
C GLY A 91 -15.66 9.38 8.09
N ILE A 92 -15.74 10.07 6.95
CA ILE A 92 -16.09 11.49 6.87
C ILE A 92 -17.53 11.67 6.42
N GLU A 93 -17.98 10.85 5.47
CA GLU A 93 -19.35 10.91 4.94
C GLU A 93 -20.34 10.28 5.93
N PRO A 94 -21.53 10.88 6.14
CA PRO A 94 -22.59 10.26 6.90
C PRO A 94 -22.95 8.88 6.34
N GLY A 95 -23.15 7.90 7.22
CA GLY A 95 -23.55 6.55 6.85
C GLY A 95 -22.38 5.56 6.70
N ILE A 96 -21.13 6.01 6.76
CA ILE A 96 -19.98 5.08 6.88
C ILE A 96 -20.01 4.41 8.24
N LEU A 97 -20.03 3.07 8.24
CA LEU A 97 -20.09 2.25 9.44
C LEU A 97 -18.69 1.73 9.85
N ILE A 98 -18.51 1.48 11.15
CA ILE A 98 -17.28 0.86 11.66
C ILE A 98 -17.14 -0.55 11.07
N GLY A 99 -15.98 -0.82 10.48
CA GLY A 99 -15.67 -2.12 9.87
C GLY A 99 -15.97 -2.20 8.37
N GLU A 100 -16.52 -1.14 7.76
CA GLU A 100 -16.64 -1.08 6.30
C GLU A 100 -15.27 -0.96 5.63
N VAL A 101 -15.12 -1.65 4.49
CA VAL A 101 -13.93 -1.59 3.64
C VAL A 101 -14.18 -0.56 2.56
N ILE A 102 -13.31 0.45 2.49
CA ILE A 102 -13.40 1.52 1.50
C ILE A 102 -12.23 1.35 0.52
N LEU A 103 -12.54 1.40 -0.78
CA LEU A 103 -11.55 1.48 -1.84
C LEU A 103 -11.56 2.89 -2.41
N SER A 104 -10.42 3.56 -2.39
CA SER A 104 -10.27 4.91 -2.93
C SER A 104 -10.23 4.87 -4.46
N GLY A 105 -11.08 5.67 -5.11
CA GLY A 105 -10.89 6.02 -6.53
C GLY A 105 -9.80 7.08 -6.70
N ASP A 106 -9.83 8.10 -5.84
CA ASP A 106 -8.89 9.21 -5.80
C ASP A 106 -8.48 9.52 -4.35
N CYS A 107 -7.25 10.01 -4.17
CA CYS A 107 -6.69 10.41 -2.87
C CYS A 107 -6.10 11.82 -2.95
N PHE A 108 -6.38 12.66 -1.93
CA PHE A 108 -5.93 14.06 -1.89
C PHE A 108 -5.22 14.40 -0.58
N GLU A 109 -4.22 15.26 -0.65
CA GLU A 109 -3.57 15.84 0.54
C GLU A 109 -4.35 17.05 1.05
N TYR A 110 -5.23 16.83 2.04
CA TYR A 110 -6.13 17.87 2.56
C TYR A 110 -5.44 18.97 3.40
N ASP A 111 -4.21 18.74 3.84
CA ASP A 111 -3.42 19.61 4.72
C ASP A 111 -2.30 20.36 4.00
N LEU A 112 -2.10 20.13 2.69
CA LEU A 112 -1.23 20.95 1.86
C LEU A 112 -1.94 22.25 1.46
N TRP A 113 -1.34 23.40 1.80
CA TRP A 113 -1.87 24.71 1.45
C TRP A 113 -0.76 25.66 1.01
N GLY A 114 -0.82 26.12 -0.25
CA GLY A 114 0.24 26.93 -0.88
C GLY A 114 0.28 28.42 -0.49
N ARG A 115 -0.66 28.93 0.32
CA ARG A 115 -0.69 30.34 0.78
C ARG A 115 -1.32 30.49 2.18
N GLY A 116 -0.54 30.41 3.26
CA GLY A 116 -0.99 30.72 4.63
C GLY A 116 -1.48 29.52 5.48
N ILE A 117 -2.23 29.79 6.55
CA ILE A 117 -2.70 28.78 7.52
C ILE A 117 -3.67 27.81 6.83
N PRO A 118 -3.49 26.48 6.95
CA PRO A 118 -4.34 25.49 6.30
C PRO A 118 -5.81 25.70 6.65
N ARG A 119 -6.64 25.92 5.63
CA ARG A 119 -8.08 25.80 5.79
C ARG A 119 -8.37 24.30 5.78
N LYS A 120 -8.70 23.72 6.93
CA LYS A 120 -9.11 22.31 7.08
C LYS A 120 -10.42 22.03 6.32
N ARG A 121 -10.37 22.08 4.98
CA ARG A 121 -11.49 21.82 4.08
C ARG A 121 -11.13 20.63 3.22
N ILE A 122 -11.95 19.60 3.33
CA ILE A 122 -11.86 18.39 2.52
C ILE A 122 -12.47 18.74 1.15
N PRO A 123 -11.75 18.51 0.03
CA PRO A 123 -12.33 18.67 -1.31
C PRO A 123 -13.62 17.87 -1.41
N ARG A 124 -14.68 18.46 -1.98
CA ARG A 124 -15.94 17.79 -2.29
C ARG A 124 -15.99 17.47 -3.77
#